data_AF-A0A382CHR0-F1
#
_entry.id   AF-A0A382CHR0-F1
#
_cell.length_a   1.000
_cell.length_b   1.000
_cell.length_c   1.000
_cell.angle_alpha   90.00
_cell.angle_beta   90.00
_cell.angle_gamma   90.00
#
_symmetry.space_group_name_H-M   'P 1'
#
loop_
_entity.id
_entity.type
_entity.pdbx_description
1 polymer ?
#
loop_
_entity_poly.entity_id
_entity_poly.type
_entity_poly.pdbx_seq_one_letter_code
_entity_poly.pdbx_strand_id
1 'polypeptide(L)'
;YKGTGTKNQQGAITFSRDLAKTTPNLGSRVLLVDDLVDTGVTLEKTIAWLNHFYGFYLDEVRTAVIWQKATSTFKPDYKIDYLDTSPWIHMPFEKYEEMDITQLTKDHLLTKQIGE
;
A
#
# COMPACT_ATOMS: atom_id res chain seq x y z
N TYR A 1 -10.20 -10.16 -0.52
CA TYR A 1 -11.46 -10.52 0.17
C TYR A 1 -12.63 -10.15 -0.73
N LYS A 2 -13.62 -11.05 -0.92
CA LYS A 2 -14.89 -10.73 -1.61
C LYS A 2 -16.02 -10.78 -0.59
N GLY A 3 -16.93 -9.80 -0.62
CA GLY A 3 -18.12 -9.78 0.24
C GLY A 3 -18.62 -8.37 0.58
N THR A 4 -19.92 -8.13 0.42
CA THR A 4 -20.60 -6.94 0.94
C THR A 4 -20.41 -6.86 2.46
N GLY A 5 -19.77 -5.80 2.94
CA GLY A 5 -19.54 -5.55 4.38
C GLY A 5 -18.16 -5.95 4.92
N THR A 6 -17.27 -6.55 4.12
CA THR A 6 -15.93 -6.99 4.59
C THR A 6 -14.83 -5.92 4.41
N LYS A 7 -15.06 -4.90 3.58
CA LYS A 7 -14.04 -3.89 3.23
C LYS A 7 -13.61 -2.98 4.40
N ASN A 8 -14.43 -2.88 5.45
CA ASN A 8 -14.16 -2.02 6.61
C ASN A 8 -13.62 -2.77 7.85
N GLN A 9 -13.27 -4.06 7.72
CA GLN A 9 -12.71 -4.83 8.84
C GLN A 9 -11.19 -4.92 8.71
N GLN A 10 -10.48 -4.33 9.67
CA GLN A 10 -9.02 -4.44 9.74
C GLN A 10 -8.63 -5.76 10.42
N GLY A 11 -8.18 -6.73 9.63
CA GLY A 11 -7.61 -7.99 10.14
C GLY A 11 -6.21 -7.80 10.74
N ALA A 12 -5.65 -8.88 11.27
CA ALA A 12 -4.25 -8.90 11.67
C ALA A 12 -3.34 -8.73 10.44
N ILE A 13 -2.32 -7.89 10.56
CA ILE A 13 -1.31 -7.74 9.51
C ILE A 13 -0.35 -8.92 9.58
N THR A 14 -0.25 -9.65 8.48
CA THR A 14 0.69 -10.77 8.32
C THR A 14 1.75 -10.35 7.32
N PHE A 15 3.01 -10.37 7.75
CA PHE A 15 4.14 -10.13 6.87
C PHE A 15 4.65 -11.43 6.28
N SER A 16 5.13 -11.38 5.03
CA SER A 16 5.99 -12.44 4.51
C SER A 16 7.21 -12.60 5.41
N ARG A 17 7.73 -13.83 5.50
CA ARG A 17 8.98 -14.08 6.23
C ARG A 17 10.18 -13.41 5.57
N ASP A 18 10.19 -13.38 4.23
CA ASP A 18 11.31 -12.93 3.42
C ASP A 18 10.88 -11.81 2.47
N LEU A 19 11.76 -10.81 2.25
CA LEU A 19 11.61 -9.81 1.20
C LEU A 19 12.15 -10.35 -0.12
N ALA A 20 11.37 -10.18 -1.19
CA ALA A 20 11.85 -10.41 -2.55
C ALA A 20 12.87 -9.33 -2.93
N LYS A 21 14.06 -9.75 -3.33
CA LYS A 21 15.18 -8.87 -3.69
C LYS A 21 16.11 -9.55 -4.68
N THR A 22 16.69 -8.77 -5.59
CA THR A 22 17.73 -9.24 -6.54
C THR A 22 19.13 -9.13 -5.95
N THR A 23 19.29 -8.36 -4.87
CA THR A 23 20.54 -8.16 -4.15
C THR A 23 20.68 -9.13 -2.97
N PRO A 24 21.91 -9.46 -2.55
CA PRO A 24 22.12 -10.28 -1.36
C PRO A 24 21.55 -9.65 -0.08
N ASN A 25 21.67 -8.32 0.06
CA ASN A 25 21.26 -7.54 1.22
C ASN A 25 20.33 -6.37 0.85
N LEU A 26 19.62 -5.83 1.84
CA LEU A 26 18.68 -4.72 1.69
C LEU A 26 19.38 -3.35 1.54
N GLY A 27 20.65 -3.25 1.97
CA GLY A 27 21.34 -1.98 2.20
C GLY A 27 21.07 -1.43 3.61
N SER A 28 21.79 -0.37 3.99
CA SER A 28 21.67 0.24 5.33
C SER A 28 20.74 1.46 5.39
N ARG A 29 20.38 2.03 4.24
CA ARG A 29 19.44 3.14 4.14
C ARG A 29 18.23 2.73 3.32
N VAL A 30 17.07 2.70 3.95
CA VAL A 30 15.83 2.19 3.36
C VAL A 30 14.81 3.31 3.26
N LEU A 31 14.15 3.39 2.09
CA LEU A 31 12.94 4.17 1.90
C LEU A 31 11.76 3.21 1.84
N LEU A 32 10.92 3.20 2.88
CA LEU A 32 9.65 2.48 2.91
C LEU A 32 8.58 3.33 2.22
N VAL A 33 7.98 2.80 1.17
CA VAL A 33 6.99 3.52 0.36
C VAL A 33 5.64 2.82 0.44
N ASP A 34 4.58 3.60 0.62
CA ASP A 34 3.18 3.17 0.49
C ASP A 34 2.39 4.22 -0.31
N ASP A 35 1.19 3.92 -0.76
CA ASP A 35 0.37 4.89 -1.52
C ASP A 35 -0.30 5.92 -0.60
N LEU A 36 -0.88 5.46 0.51
CA LEU A 36 -1.71 6.22 1.43
C LEU A 36 -1.33 5.89 2.87
N VAL A 37 -1.19 6.93 3.69
CA VAL A 37 -1.29 6.80 5.14
C VAL A 37 -2.68 7.23 5.60
N ASP A 38 -3.52 6.23 5.92
CA ASP A 38 -4.78 6.45 6.64
C ASP A 38 -4.47 6.59 8.14
N THR A 39 -4.74 5.60 8.99
CA THR A 39 -4.30 5.64 10.40
C THR A 39 -2.78 5.56 10.54
N GLY A 40 -2.12 4.81 9.64
CA GLY A 40 -0.67 4.61 9.61
C GLY A 40 -0.15 3.36 10.33
N VAL A 41 -1.05 2.52 10.84
CA VAL A 41 -0.71 1.25 11.50
C VAL A 41 0.12 0.32 10.60
N THR A 42 -0.11 0.32 9.28
CA THR A 42 0.66 -0.49 8.32
C THR A 42 2.13 -0.09 8.32
N LEU A 43 2.43 1.20 8.20
CA LEU A 43 3.81 1.72 8.20
C LEU A 43 4.49 1.44 9.55
N GLU A 44 3.81 1.70 10.67
CA GLU A 44 4.35 1.44 12.01
C GLU A 44 4.75 -0.02 12.19
N LYS A 45 3.86 -0.96 11.86
CA LYS A 45 4.15 -2.40 11.96
C LYS A 45 5.23 -2.85 10.99
N THR A 46 5.31 -2.23 9.81
CA THR A 46 6.34 -2.56 8.82
C THR A 46 7.72 -2.09 9.28
N ILE A 47 7.82 -0.90 9.89
CA ILE A 47 9.05 -0.40 10.51
C ILE A 47 9.48 -1.31 11.67
N ALA A 48 8.54 -1.73 12.53
CA ALA A 48 8.84 -2.68 13.60
C ALA A 48 9.35 -4.02 13.05
N TRP A 49 8.73 -4.53 11.99
CA TRP A 49 9.16 -5.75 11.30
C TRP A 49 10.57 -5.59 10.69
N LEU A 50 10.84 -4.49 9.99
CA LEU A 50 12.16 -4.20 9.42
C LEU A 50 13.24 -4.12 10.50
N ASN A 51 12.96 -3.44 11.61
CA ASN A 51 13.90 -3.35 12.73
C ASN A 51 14.14 -4.72 13.39
N HIS A 52 13.12 -5.56 13.52
CA HIS A 52 13.27 -6.89 14.10
C HIS A 52 14.20 -7.80 13.26
N PHE A 53 14.04 -7.80 11.93
CA PHE A 53 14.78 -8.72 11.05
C PHE A 53 16.10 -8.13 10.53
N TYR A 54 16.16 -6.81 10.34
CA TYR A 54 17.28 -6.14 9.68
C TYR A 54 17.90 -5.02 10.50
N GLY A 55 17.33 -4.66 11.66
CA GLY A 55 17.70 -3.44 12.40
C GLY A 55 19.18 -3.32 12.75
N PHE A 56 19.90 -4.43 12.93
CA PHE A 56 21.35 -4.41 13.13
C PHE A 56 22.14 -3.82 11.95
N TYR A 57 21.60 -3.93 10.73
CA TYR A 57 22.23 -3.47 9.49
C TYR A 57 21.64 -2.16 8.95
N LEU A 58 20.61 -1.63 9.61
CA LEU A 58 19.92 -0.41 9.16
C LEU A 58 20.48 0.80 9.91
N ASP A 59 21.04 1.75 9.15
CA ASP A 59 21.44 3.06 9.65
C ASP A 59 20.27 4.04 9.65
N GLU A 60 19.36 3.91 8.67
CA GLU A 60 18.27 4.85 8.46
C GLU A 60 17.08 4.18 7.76
N VAL A 61 15.88 4.42 8.29
CA VAL A 61 14.61 4.08 7.62
C VAL A 61 13.78 5.36 7.52
N ARG A 62 13.46 5.77 6.29
CA ARG A 62 12.52 6.87 6.01
C ARG A 62 11.26 6.32 5.35
N THR A 63 10.19 7.09 5.41
CA THR A 63 8.88 6.76 4.86
C THR A 63 8.43 7.77 3.82
N ALA A 64 7.82 7.30 2.74
CA ALA A 64 7.22 8.16 1.73
C ALA A 64 5.82 7.66 1.35
N VAL A 65 4.89 8.60 1.21
CA VAL A 65 3.54 8.32 0.72
C VAL A 65 3.10 9.33 -0.34
N ILE A 66 2.12 8.96 -1.15
CA ILE A 66 1.48 9.93 -2.04
C ILE A 66 0.52 10.78 -1.20
N TRP A 67 -0.38 10.15 -0.44
CA TRP A 67 -1.42 10.84 0.31
C TRP A 67 -1.28 10.62 1.82
N GLN A 68 -1.39 11.70 2.61
CA GLN A 68 -1.57 11.67 4.06
C GLN A 68 -2.97 12.18 4.42
N LYS A 69 -3.80 11.35 5.07
CA LYS A 69 -5.09 11.80 5.61
C LYS A 69 -4.91 12.58 6.91
N ALA A 70 -5.82 13.52 7.18
CA ALA A 70 -5.84 14.27 8.43
C ALA A 70 -6.09 13.40 9.67
N THR A 71 -6.79 12.28 9.50
CA THR A 71 -7.04 11.26 10.52
C THR A 71 -5.81 10.42 10.87
N SER A 72 -4.68 10.62 10.18
CA SER A 72 -3.46 9.85 10.42
C SER A 72 -2.80 10.19 11.74
N THR A 73 -2.49 9.15 12.52
CA THR A 73 -1.67 9.29 13.73
C THR A 73 -0.18 9.10 13.44
N PHE A 74 0.16 8.55 12.27
CA PHE A 74 1.52 8.41 11.79
C PHE A 74 1.92 9.60 10.90
N LYS A 75 3.14 10.10 11.06
CA LYS A 75 3.67 11.18 10.23
C LYS A 75 4.80 10.65 9.35
N PRO A 76 4.57 10.52 8.02
CA PRO A 76 5.63 10.09 7.12
C PRO A 76 6.68 11.19 6.93
N ASP A 77 7.91 10.78 6.61
CA ASP A 77 9.02 11.71 6.34
C ASP A 77 8.76 12.52 5.07
N TYR A 78 8.16 11.88 4.06
CA TYR A 78 7.78 12.49 2.80
C TYR A 78 6.32 12.23 2.48
N LYS A 79 5.63 13.26 1.98
CA LYS A 79 4.30 13.16 1.38
C LYS A 79 4.19 14.08 0.18
N ILE A 80 3.37 13.70 -0.79
CA ILE A 80 3.02 14.58 -1.91
C ILE A 80 1.86 15.50 -1.52
N ASP A 81 0.79 14.93 -0.96
CA ASP A 81 -0.41 15.68 -0.62
C ASP A 81 -0.94 15.36 0.79
N TYR A 82 -1.52 16.37 1.44
CA TYR A 82 -2.17 16.26 2.73
C TYR A 82 -3.66 16.53 2.57
N LEU A 83 -4.46 15.51 2.87
CA LEU A 83 -5.91 15.54 2.68
C LEU A 83 -6.59 15.91 3.99
N ASP A 84 -6.89 17.20 4.14
CA ASP A 84 -7.45 17.85 5.34
C ASP A 84 -8.82 17.29 5.77
N THR A 85 -9.64 16.87 4.81
CA THR A 85 -10.99 16.34 5.02
C THR A 85 -11.06 14.82 5.09
N SER A 86 -9.91 14.13 4.98
CA SER A 86 -9.82 12.67 4.93
C SER A 86 -10.83 12.03 3.94
N PRO A 87 -10.87 12.45 2.67
CA PRO A 87 -11.83 11.92 1.71
C PRO A 87 -11.59 10.44 1.41
N TRP A 88 -12.61 9.78 0.86
CA TRP A 88 -12.40 8.49 0.21
C TRP A 88 -11.61 8.71 -1.09
N ILE A 89 -10.56 7.91 -1.29
CA ILE A 89 -9.72 7.98 -2.49
C ILE A 89 -10.15 6.84 -3.41
N HIS A 90 -10.68 7.18 -4.58
CA HIS A 90 -10.99 6.20 -5.61
C HIS A 90 -9.74 5.80 -6.39
N MET A 91 -9.17 4.65 -6.07
CA MET A 91 -7.96 4.17 -6.76
C MET A 91 -8.32 3.64 -8.15
N PRO A 92 -7.47 3.89 -9.18
CA PRO A 92 -7.71 3.41 -10.55
C PRO A 92 -7.93 1.89 -10.66
N PHE A 93 -7.40 1.13 -9.69
CA PHE A 93 -7.48 -0.32 -9.64
C PHE A 93 -8.70 -0.87 -8.87
N GLU A 94 -9.48 -0.05 -8.16
CA GLU A 94 -10.65 -0.51 -7.35
C GLU A 94 -11.64 -1.31 -8.20
N LYS A 95 -11.85 -0.90 -9.47
CA LYS A 95 -12.77 -1.56 -10.39
C LYS A 95 -12.39 -3.03 -10.69
N TYR A 96 -11.12 -3.40 -10.51
CA TYR A 96 -10.64 -4.76 -10.77
C TYR A 96 -10.78 -5.67 -9.54
N GLU A 97 -11.00 -5.15 -8.34
CA GLU A 97 -11.08 -5.97 -7.11
C GLU A 97 -12.29 -6.91 -7.10
N GLU A 98 -13.41 -6.45 -7.66
CA GLU A 98 -14.66 -7.21 -7.73
C GLU A 98 -14.81 -7.95 -9.06
N MET A 99 -13.93 -7.64 -10.02
CA MET A 99 -13.96 -8.19 -11.36
C MET A 99 -13.50 -9.65 -11.36
N ASP A 100 -14.27 -10.53 -11.99
CA ASP A 100 -13.83 -11.88 -12.31
C ASP A 100 -13.12 -11.95 -13.67
N ILE A 101 -12.47 -13.09 -13.94
CA ILE A 101 -11.73 -13.28 -15.19
C ILE A 101 -12.60 -13.14 -16.44
N THR A 102 -13.89 -13.49 -16.35
CA THR A 102 -14.83 -13.41 -17.47
C THR A 102 -15.19 -11.96 -17.76
N GLN A 103 -15.43 -11.17 -16.71
CA GLN A 103 -15.70 -9.74 -16.80
C GLN A 103 -14.47 -8.98 -17.32
N LEU A 104 -13.27 -9.32 -16.84
CA LEU A 104 -12.01 -8.74 -17.33
C LEU A 104 -11.82 -9.00 -18.83
N THR A 105 -12.08 -10.22 -19.27
CA THR A 105 -11.98 -10.59 -20.69
C THR A 105 -12.96 -9.78 -21.54
N LYS A 106 -14.20 -9.60 -21.07
CA LYS A 106 -15.22 -8.81 -21.77
C LYS A 106 -14.83 -7.33 -21.85
N ASP A 107 -14.37 -6.72 -20.76
CA ASP A 107 -13.93 -5.33 -20.72
C ASP A 107 -12.79 -5.06 -21.72
N HIS A 108 -11.83 -5.99 -21.82
CA HIS A 108 -10.73 -5.92 -22.79
C HIS A 108 -11.22 -6.03 -24.24
N LEU A 109 -12.17 -6.92 -24.52
CA LEU A 109 -12.74 -7.08 -25.87
C LEU A 109 -13.61 -5.88 -26.26
N LEU A 110 -14.40 -5.34 -25.32
CA LEU A 110 -15.18 -4.12 -25.51
C LEU A 110 -14.23 -2.96 -25.80
N THR A 111 -13.19 -2.73 -25.00
CA THR A 111 -12.22 -1.65 -25.22
C THR A 111 -11.57 -1.70 -26.60
N LYS A 112 -11.32 -2.91 -27.15
CA LYS A 112 -10.82 -3.08 -28.53
C LYS A 112 -11.86 -2.79 -29.62
N GLN A 113 -13.15 -2.93 -29.33
CA GLN A 113 -14.24 -2.67 -30.29
C GLN A 113 -14.66 -1.19 -30.36
N ILE A 114 -14.47 -0.43 -29.28
CA ILE A 114 -14.73 1.02 -29.21
C ILE A 114 -13.48 1.87 -29.48
N GLY A 115 -12.36 1.23 -29.83
CA GLY A 115 -11.06 1.84 -30.04
C GLY A 115 -10.34 1.35 -31.29
N GLU A 116 -11.04 1.38 -32.42
CA GLU A 116 -10.57 1.86 -33.74
C GLU A 116 -11.61 2.84 -34.29
#